data_AF-A0AAD3CQP5-F1
#
_entry.id   AF-A0AAD3CQP5-F1
#
_cell.length_a   1.000
_cell.length_b   1.000
_cell.length_c   1.000
_cell.angle_alpha   90.00
_cell.angle_beta   90.00
_cell.angle_gamma   90.00
#
_symmetry.space_group_name_H-M   'P 1'
#
loop_
_entity.id
_entity.type
_entity.pdbx_description
1 polymer ?
#
loop_
_entity_poly.entity_id
_entity_poly.type
_entity_poly.pdbx_seq_one_letter_code
_entity_poly.pdbx_strand_id
1 'polypeptide(L)'
;MAIPFEDGDLGLAGMVMTESVYKGINSGNKFNPPTQPGIQPRLSGVTAGTEPTTAQVMRHSQKIDEWKKEKQLWAEYKAGEQAIRNLIIDNIDDEYISELKHERTQYKQIPPFDLMEHVTNCYGKVDDAAIIEMRKEMLQYTWHPPTPITNMFSRFSELKKTSSLAPHGITTQELVSAAIVIICNTGLFNTECDEWEKKKSYDWAAFQKYFIKESLKVKKHTAAQLGYNETAAAVLELAEDLNSVKEILQATRPRNKKMK
;
A
#
# COMPACT_ATOMS: atom_id res chain seq x y z
N MET A 1 -1.08 7.71 6.40
CA MET A 1 -2.03 7.60 7.53
C MET A 1 -3.42 7.60 6.89
N ALA A 2 -4.08 6.44 6.82
CA ALA A 2 -5.39 6.33 6.16
C ALA A 2 -6.47 6.93 7.07
N ILE A 3 -7.38 7.71 6.48
CA ILE A 3 -8.57 8.20 7.19
C ILE A 3 -9.49 6.97 7.36
N PRO A 4 -9.79 6.54 8.60
CA PRO A 4 -10.62 5.36 8.82
C PRO A 4 -12.02 5.60 8.24
N PHE A 5 -12.51 4.63 7.49
CA PHE A 5 -13.87 4.57 6.98
C PHE A 5 -14.36 3.15 7.30
N GLU A 6 -15.63 2.96 7.71
CA GLU A 6 -16.12 1.73 8.38
C GLU A 6 -15.92 0.40 7.60
N ASP A 7 -15.43 0.44 6.36
CA ASP A 7 -15.24 -0.70 5.46
C ASP A 7 -13.76 -1.08 5.22
N GLY A 8 -12.97 -1.18 6.30
CA GLY A 8 -11.67 -1.86 6.33
C GLY A 8 -10.43 -0.97 6.47
N ASP A 9 -9.27 -1.61 6.64
CA ASP A 9 -7.98 -0.97 6.96
C ASP A 9 -7.49 0.07 5.94
N LEU A 10 -8.08 0.07 4.73
CA LEU A 10 -7.70 0.95 3.63
C LEU A 10 -8.57 2.22 3.52
N GLY A 11 -9.67 2.30 4.28
CA GLY A 11 -10.52 3.48 4.38
C GLY A 11 -10.88 4.12 3.04
N LEU A 12 -10.70 5.45 2.94
CA LEU A 12 -11.00 6.24 1.73
C LEU A 12 -9.97 6.11 0.59
N ALA A 13 -8.95 5.24 0.71
CA ALA A 13 -7.93 5.10 -0.32
C ALA A 13 -8.52 4.68 -1.68
N GLY A 14 -9.68 4.00 -1.68
CA GLY A 14 -10.43 3.67 -2.89
C GLY A 14 -10.90 4.87 -3.73
N MET A 15 -10.83 6.10 -3.20
CA MET A 15 -11.19 7.32 -3.93
C MET A 15 -10.13 7.79 -4.93
N VAL A 16 -8.90 7.29 -4.87
CA VAL A 16 -7.76 7.78 -5.67
C VAL A 16 -7.05 6.68 -6.45
N MET A 17 -7.56 5.45 -6.40
CA MET A 17 -6.97 4.31 -7.10
C MET A 17 -8.02 3.53 -7.89
N THR A 18 -7.55 2.79 -8.89
CA THR A 18 -8.41 1.94 -9.69
C THR A 18 -8.98 0.79 -8.86
N GLU A 19 -10.14 0.26 -9.26
CA GLU A 19 -10.78 -0.87 -8.58
C GLU A 19 -9.87 -2.11 -8.57
N SER A 20 -9.08 -2.33 -9.62
CA SER A 20 -8.15 -3.46 -9.70
C SER A 20 -7.04 -3.37 -8.65
N VAL A 21 -6.45 -2.18 -8.49
CA VAL A 21 -5.41 -1.93 -7.47
C VAL A 21 -6.01 -2.08 -6.08
N TYR A 22 -7.17 -1.46 -5.82
CA TYR A 22 -7.84 -1.53 -4.52
C TYR A 22 -8.18 -2.96 -4.13
N LYS A 23 -8.75 -3.76 -5.04
CA LYS A 23 -9.04 -5.19 -4.78
C LYS A 23 -7.77 -5.98 -4.50
N GLY A 24 -6.68 -5.71 -5.23
CA GLY A 24 -5.41 -6.38 -5.04
C GLY A 24 -4.84 -6.23 -3.63
N ILE A 25 -5.02 -5.05 -3.03
CA ILE A 25 -4.56 -4.77 -1.66
C ILE A 25 -5.61 -5.06 -0.58
N ASN A 26 -6.91 -5.04 -0.93
CA ASN A 26 -8.02 -5.25 0.02
C ASN A 26 -8.53 -6.69 0.04
N SER A 27 -7.65 -7.67 -0.16
CA SER A 27 -8.02 -9.10 -0.15
C SER A 27 -9.19 -9.46 -1.09
N GLY A 28 -9.30 -8.78 -2.23
CA GLY A 28 -10.35 -8.98 -3.23
C GLY A 28 -11.62 -8.15 -3.03
N ASN A 29 -11.75 -7.41 -1.92
CA ASN A 29 -12.92 -6.57 -1.66
C ASN A 29 -12.89 -5.28 -2.48
N LYS A 30 -14.02 -4.92 -3.09
CA LYS A 30 -14.19 -3.65 -3.79
C LYS A 30 -14.48 -2.51 -2.82
N PHE A 31 -14.11 -1.29 -3.21
CA PHE A 31 -14.51 -0.09 -2.49
C PHE A 31 -16.00 0.18 -2.73
N ASN A 32 -16.80 0.27 -1.66
CA ASN A 32 -18.23 0.57 -1.73
C ASN A 32 -18.50 1.94 -1.10
N PRO A 33 -18.68 3.01 -1.89
CA PRO A 33 -19.01 4.31 -1.33
C PRO A 33 -20.42 4.30 -0.70
N PRO A 34 -20.65 4.98 0.43
CA PRO A 34 -21.98 5.22 0.98
C PRO A 34 -22.91 5.83 -0.05
N THR A 35 -24.15 5.36 -0.02
CA THR A 35 -25.22 6.00 -0.78
C THR A 35 -25.76 7.19 0.00
N GLN A 36 -26.25 8.20 -0.72
CA GLN A 36 -26.93 9.32 -0.08
C GLN A 36 -28.17 8.77 0.65
N PRO A 37 -28.33 9.04 1.95
CA PRO A 37 -29.49 8.58 2.70
C PRO A 37 -30.77 9.15 2.10
N GLY A 38 -31.82 8.33 2.10
CA GLY A 38 -33.15 8.75 1.69
C GLY A 38 -33.76 9.79 2.64
N ILE A 39 -35.04 10.12 2.38
CA ILE A 39 -35.82 11.02 3.23
C ILE A 39 -35.91 10.43 4.63
N GLN A 40 -35.82 11.29 5.65
CA GLN A 40 -35.96 10.88 7.05
C GLN A 40 -37.24 10.03 7.25
N PRO A 41 -37.13 8.83 7.86
CA PRO A 41 -38.29 7.99 8.12
C PRO A 41 -39.36 8.74 8.90
N ARG A 42 -40.62 8.63 8.47
CA ARG A 42 -41.79 9.16 9.21
C ARG A 42 -42.46 8.05 10.01
N LEU A 43 -43.07 8.42 11.13
CA LEU A 43 -43.88 7.51 11.93
C LEU A 43 -45.00 6.94 11.03
N SER A 44 -45.07 5.61 10.93
CA SER A 44 -45.94 4.91 9.97
C SER A 44 -46.93 4.01 10.69
N GLY A 45 -48.13 3.85 10.12
CA GLY A 45 -49.18 2.98 10.67
C GLY A 45 -49.99 3.61 11.81
N VAL A 46 -49.95 4.93 11.97
CA VAL A 46 -50.77 5.66 12.96
C VAL A 46 -52.04 6.16 12.29
N THR A 47 -53.19 5.85 12.87
CA THR A 47 -54.49 6.38 12.43
C THR A 47 -54.61 7.85 12.87
N ALA A 48 -55.09 8.72 12.00
CA ALA A 48 -55.30 10.12 12.32
C ALA A 48 -56.18 10.26 13.59
N GLY A 49 -55.72 11.06 14.55
CA GLY A 49 -56.43 11.29 15.82
C GLY A 49 -56.25 10.21 16.90
N THR A 50 -55.41 9.19 16.67
CA THR A 50 -55.07 8.17 17.68
C THR A 50 -53.64 8.34 18.17
N GLU A 51 -53.39 8.17 19.47
CA GLU A 51 -52.04 8.15 20.01
C GLU A 51 -51.25 6.93 19.50
N PRO A 52 -49.98 7.11 19.09
CA PRO A 52 -49.16 6.00 18.64
C PRO A 52 -48.84 5.03 19.78
N THR A 53 -48.89 3.73 19.49
CA THR A 53 -48.52 2.69 20.46
C THR A 53 -47.01 2.70 20.74
N THR A 54 -46.61 2.22 21.92
CA THR A 54 -45.20 2.09 22.31
C THR A 54 -44.38 1.29 21.28
N ALA A 55 -44.97 0.26 20.68
CA ALA A 55 -44.31 -0.54 19.65
C ALA A 55 -44.06 0.24 18.34
N GLN A 56 -44.98 1.12 17.95
CA GLN A 56 -44.81 1.99 16.78
C GLN A 56 -43.72 3.04 17.02
N VAL A 57 -43.71 3.65 18.21
CA VAL A 57 -42.69 4.62 18.61
C VAL A 57 -41.30 3.97 18.65
N MET A 58 -41.18 2.76 19.22
CA MET A 58 -39.91 2.03 19.29
C MET A 58 -39.35 1.66 17.91
N ARG A 59 -40.19 1.11 17.02
CA ARG A 59 -39.78 0.81 15.62
C ARG A 59 -39.37 2.06 14.86
N HIS A 60 -40.05 3.17 15.10
CA HIS A 60 -39.70 4.45 14.49
C HIS A 60 -38.36 4.97 15.01
N SER A 61 -38.10 4.88 16.31
CA SER A 61 -36.80 5.26 16.91
C SER A 61 -35.66 4.47 16.26
N GLN A 62 -35.80 3.15 16.11
CA GLN A 62 -34.80 2.30 15.46
C GLN A 62 -34.49 2.76 14.02
N LYS A 63 -35.53 3.01 13.21
CA LYS A 63 -35.35 3.52 11.84
C LYS A 63 -34.69 4.89 11.79
N ILE A 64 -35.00 5.78 12.74
CA ILE A 64 -34.36 7.09 12.85
C ILE A 64 -32.88 6.94 13.20
N ASP A 65 -32.53 6.01 14.09
CA ASP A 65 -31.15 5.78 14.49
C ASP A 65 -30.33 5.14 13.36
N GLU A 66 -30.90 4.21 12.59
CA GLU A 66 -30.30 3.67 11.37
C GLU A 66 -30.05 4.77 10.33
N TRP A 67 -31.07 5.59 10.04
CA TRP A 67 -30.96 6.71 9.10
C TRP A 67 -29.90 7.74 9.54
N LYS A 68 -29.78 8.03 10.84
CA LYS A 68 -28.74 8.92 11.37
C LYS A 68 -27.35 8.37 11.13
N LYS A 69 -27.14 7.06 11.32
CA LYS A 69 -25.85 6.41 11.04
C LYS A 69 -25.49 6.48 9.57
N GLU A 70 -26.43 6.13 8.68
CA GLU A 70 -26.23 6.24 7.22
C GLU A 70 -25.89 7.68 6.80
N LYS A 71 -26.59 8.66 7.37
CA LYS A 71 -26.35 10.09 7.11
C LYS A 71 -25.00 10.56 7.59
N GLN A 72 -24.58 10.12 8.78
CA GLN A 72 -23.26 10.43 9.30
C GLN A 72 -22.17 9.83 8.39
N LEU A 73 -22.28 8.54 8.05
CA LEU A 73 -21.33 7.85 7.20
C LEU A 73 -21.19 8.50 5.81
N TRP A 74 -22.32 8.88 5.20
CA TRP A 74 -22.32 9.61 3.93
C TRP A 74 -21.70 11.00 4.04
N ALA A 75 -21.97 11.73 5.12
CA ALA A 75 -21.37 13.04 5.35
C ALA A 75 -19.85 12.95 5.54
N GLU A 76 -19.37 11.95 6.28
CA GLU A 76 -17.95 11.66 6.45
C GLU A 76 -17.28 11.30 5.12
N TYR A 77 -17.92 10.46 4.30
CA TYR A 77 -17.46 10.14 2.96
C TYR A 77 -17.33 11.40 2.08
N LYS A 78 -18.35 12.26 2.04
CA LYS A 78 -18.32 13.50 1.24
C LYS A 78 -17.27 14.50 1.74
N ALA A 79 -17.10 14.61 3.06
CA ALA A 79 -16.06 15.45 3.65
C ALA A 79 -14.66 14.93 3.30
N GLY A 80 -14.46 13.61 3.35
CA GLY A 80 -13.22 12.95 2.95
C GLY A 80 -12.91 13.12 1.46
N GLU A 81 -13.89 12.95 0.59
CA GLU A 81 -13.74 13.20 -0.86
C GLU A 81 -13.30 14.64 -1.12
N GLN A 82 -13.93 15.60 -0.44
CA GLN A 82 -13.57 17.01 -0.57
C GLN A 82 -12.17 17.31 -0.01
N ALA A 83 -11.80 16.71 1.12
CA ALA A 83 -10.47 16.87 1.71
C ALA A 83 -9.37 16.32 0.79
N ILE A 84 -9.57 15.13 0.22
CA ILE A 84 -8.62 14.52 -0.71
C ILE A 84 -8.52 15.35 -1.99
N ARG A 85 -9.65 15.81 -2.54
CA ARG A 85 -9.65 16.70 -3.71
C ARG A 85 -8.81 17.95 -3.45
N ASN A 86 -9.06 18.64 -2.33
CA ASN A 86 -8.32 19.85 -1.99
C ASN A 86 -6.83 19.55 -1.80
N LEU A 87 -6.49 18.44 -1.16
CA LEU A 87 -5.10 18.02 -1.00
C LEU A 87 -4.39 17.88 -2.36
N ILE A 88 -5.05 17.27 -3.35
CA ILE A 88 -4.49 17.15 -4.71
C ILE A 88 -4.30 18.53 -5.35
N ILE A 89 -5.33 19.37 -5.31
CA ILE A 89 -5.29 20.72 -5.92
C ILE A 89 -4.23 21.61 -5.26
N ASP A 90 -4.02 21.48 -3.95
CA ASP A 90 -3.06 22.29 -3.20
C ASP A 90 -1.61 21.82 -3.40
N ASN A 91 -1.38 20.58 -3.85
CA ASN A 91 -0.03 20.00 -4.01
C ASN A 91 0.40 19.82 -5.47
N ILE A 92 -0.48 20.06 -6.44
CA ILE A 92 -0.20 19.95 -7.88
C ILE A 92 -0.43 21.31 -8.51
N ASP A 93 0.53 21.80 -9.30
CA ASP A 93 0.37 23.09 -9.97
C ASP A 93 -0.84 23.07 -10.93
N ASP A 94 -1.63 24.16 -10.93
CA ASP A 94 -2.88 24.27 -11.69
C ASP A 94 -2.67 23.99 -13.19
N GLU A 95 -1.49 24.27 -13.75
CA GLU A 95 -1.15 23.99 -15.15
C GLU A 95 -1.35 22.50 -15.51
N TYR A 96 -1.04 21.57 -14.60
CA TYR A 96 -1.16 20.12 -14.83
C TYR A 96 -2.58 19.56 -14.68
N ILE A 97 -3.54 20.35 -14.18
CA ILE A 97 -4.92 19.92 -13.94
C ILE A 97 -5.98 20.86 -14.52
N SER A 98 -5.57 22.01 -15.06
CA SER A 98 -6.43 23.09 -15.56
C SER A 98 -7.40 22.64 -16.65
N GLU A 99 -7.07 21.59 -17.40
CA GLU A 99 -7.94 21.01 -18.42
C GLU A 99 -9.26 20.47 -17.85
N LEU A 100 -9.25 20.03 -16.58
CA LEU A 100 -10.45 19.51 -15.89
C LEU A 100 -11.26 20.62 -15.18
N LYS A 101 -10.78 21.86 -15.22
CA LYS A 101 -11.36 22.97 -14.48
C LYS A 101 -12.63 23.47 -15.15
N HIS A 102 -13.74 23.44 -14.42
CA HIS A 102 -14.98 24.05 -14.89
C HIS A 102 -15.02 25.56 -14.56
N GLU A 103 -15.49 26.39 -15.48
CA GLU A 103 -15.43 27.86 -15.35
C GLU A 103 -16.08 28.41 -14.06
N ARG A 104 -17.22 27.84 -13.66
CA ARG A 104 -18.01 28.35 -12.52
C ARG A 104 -17.80 27.58 -11.22
N THR A 105 -17.56 26.28 -11.34
CA THR A 105 -17.49 25.36 -10.19
C THR A 105 -16.04 24.97 -9.88
N GLN A 106 -15.08 25.38 -10.71
CA GLN A 106 -13.68 24.98 -10.64
C GLN A 106 -13.60 23.44 -10.57
N TYR A 107 -12.91 22.88 -9.58
CA TYR A 107 -12.75 21.45 -9.41
C TYR A 107 -13.83 20.79 -8.52
N LYS A 108 -14.84 21.54 -8.04
CA LYS A 108 -15.79 21.07 -7.01
C LYS A 108 -16.62 19.84 -7.39
N GLN A 109 -16.73 19.52 -8.68
CA GLN A 109 -17.48 18.37 -9.17
C GLN A 109 -16.59 17.23 -9.68
N ILE A 110 -15.28 17.44 -9.74
CA ILE A 110 -14.33 16.47 -10.30
C ILE A 110 -13.94 15.47 -9.20
N PRO A 111 -14.19 14.16 -9.37
CA PRO A 111 -13.72 13.15 -8.43
C PRO A 111 -12.19 13.23 -8.21
N PRO A 112 -11.69 12.97 -6.99
CA PRO A 112 -10.25 12.90 -6.73
C PRO A 112 -9.50 11.91 -7.63
N PHE A 113 -10.14 10.79 -7.97
CA PHE A 113 -9.61 9.78 -8.88
C PHE A 113 -9.29 10.37 -10.26
N ASP A 114 -10.24 11.09 -10.86
CA ASP A 114 -10.09 11.67 -12.20
C ASP A 114 -8.95 12.68 -12.28
N LEU A 115 -8.74 13.47 -11.21
CA LEU A 115 -7.59 14.38 -11.12
C LEU A 115 -6.26 13.61 -11.14
N MET A 116 -6.13 12.55 -10.33
CA MET A 116 -4.93 11.72 -10.27
C MET A 116 -4.69 10.95 -11.57
N GLU A 117 -5.75 10.42 -12.16
CA GLU A 117 -5.69 9.69 -13.43
C GLU A 117 -5.25 10.61 -14.56
N HIS A 118 -5.77 11.84 -14.63
CA HIS A 118 -5.35 12.83 -15.62
C HIS A 118 -3.86 13.16 -15.50
N VAL A 119 -3.39 13.48 -14.28
CA VAL A 119 -1.97 13.78 -14.05
C VAL A 119 -1.08 12.59 -14.45
N THR A 120 -1.50 11.38 -14.09
CA THR A 120 -0.75 10.15 -14.43
C THR A 120 -0.71 9.91 -15.93
N ASN A 121 -1.82 10.09 -16.64
CA ASN A 121 -1.93 9.80 -18.07
C ASN A 121 -1.28 10.86 -18.95
N CYS A 122 -1.35 12.14 -18.56
CA CYS A 122 -0.79 13.25 -19.33
C CYS A 122 0.70 13.46 -19.01
N TYR A 123 1.08 13.38 -17.73
CA TYR A 123 2.41 13.80 -17.25
C TYR A 123 3.19 12.69 -16.53
N GLY A 124 2.54 11.63 -16.08
CA GLY A 124 3.17 10.49 -15.40
C GLY A 124 3.82 9.46 -16.34
N LYS A 125 3.93 9.75 -17.64
CA LYS A 125 4.55 8.85 -18.62
C LYS A 125 6.07 8.88 -18.47
N VAL A 126 6.65 7.72 -18.25
CA VAL A 126 8.10 7.55 -18.30
C VAL A 126 8.50 7.44 -19.77
N ASP A 127 9.26 8.43 -20.25
CA ASP A 127 9.76 8.48 -21.62
C ASP A 127 10.79 7.36 -21.90
N ASP A 128 10.89 6.95 -23.16
CA ASP A 128 11.80 5.90 -23.63
C ASP A 128 13.25 6.24 -23.28
N ALA A 129 13.62 7.53 -23.38
CA ALA A 129 14.94 8.02 -22.98
C ALA A 129 15.22 7.76 -21.49
N ALA A 130 14.22 7.98 -20.62
CA ALA A 130 14.35 7.71 -19.19
C ALA A 130 14.51 6.20 -18.91
N ILE A 131 13.80 5.33 -19.64
CA ILE A 131 13.96 3.88 -19.52
C ILE A 131 15.38 3.44 -19.93
N ILE A 132 15.92 4.01 -21.00
CA ILE A 132 17.30 3.74 -21.44
C ILE A 132 18.30 4.17 -20.36
N GLU A 133 18.14 5.35 -19.78
CA GLU A 133 19.00 5.83 -18.69
C GLU A 133 18.88 4.94 -17.44
N MET A 134 17.69 4.48 -17.07
CA MET A 134 17.51 3.52 -15.96
C MET A 134 18.23 2.19 -16.22
N ARG A 135 18.19 1.66 -17.46
CA ARG A 135 18.96 0.46 -17.84
C ARG A 135 20.47 0.70 -17.75
N LYS A 136 20.96 1.86 -18.20
CA LYS A 136 22.37 2.24 -18.07
C LYS A 136 22.78 2.34 -16.61
N GLU A 137 21.98 3.01 -15.79
CA GLU A 137 22.20 3.12 -14.35
C GLU A 137 22.31 1.74 -13.70
N MET A 138 21.40 0.83 -14.04
CA MET A 138 21.40 -0.54 -13.55
C MET A 138 22.68 -1.29 -13.94
N LEU A 139 23.15 -1.17 -15.19
CA LEU A 139 24.36 -1.85 -15.66
C LEU A 139 25.66 -1.23 -15.15
N GLN A 140 25.65 0.07 -14.83
CA GLN A 140 26.79 0.80 -14.30
C GLN A 140 26.84 0.80 -12.77
N TYR A 141 25.81 0.28 -12.11
CA TYR A 141 25.74 0.22 -10.66
C TYR A 141 26.88 -0.63 -10.09
N THR A 142 27.70 -0.04 -9.23
CA THR A 142 28.78 -0.74 -8.55
C THR A 142 28.38 -1.02 -7.10
N TRP A 143 28.38 -2.30 -6.73
CA TRP A 143 28.23 -2.71 -5.34
C TRP A 143 29.49 -3.38 -4.84
N HIS A 144 29.97 -2.96 -3.67
CA HIS A 144 31.09 -3.59 -2.99
C HIS A 144 30.81 -3.74 -1.49
N PRO A 145 31.19 -4.88 -0.87
CA PRO A 145 31.26 -4.99 0.58
C PRO A 145 32.17 -3.89 1.17
N PRO A 146 31.90 -3.37 2.37
CA PRO A 146 31.04 -3.92 3.42
C PRO A 146 29.56 -3.47 3.35
N THR A 147 29.18 -2.65 2.35
CA THR A 147 27.81 -2.12 2.25
C THR A 147 26.79 -3.25 2.12
N PRO A 148 25.61 -3.16 2.77
CA PRO A 148 24.57 -4.17 2.65
C PRO A 148 24.15 -4.37 1.19
N ILE A 149 24.11 -5.63 0.74
CA ILE A 149 23.64 -5.99 -0.61
C ILE A 149 22.18 -5.57 -0.85
N THR A 150 21.41 -5.41 0.24
CA THR A 150 20.04 -4.90 0.24
C THR A 150 19.93 -3.49 -0.38
N ASN A 151 20.98 -2.67 -0.32
CA ASN A 151 20.97 -1.33 -0.93
C ASN A 151 20.81 -1.42 -2.45
N MET A 152 21.59 -2.31 -3.08
CA MET A 152 21.48 -2.59 -4.52
C MET A 152 20.07 -3.13 -4.84
N PHE A 153 19.57 -4.05 -4.02
CA PHE A 153 18.25 -4.65 -4.23
C PHE A 153 17.10 -3.64 -4.12
N SER A 154 17.16 -2.71 -3.16
CA SER A 154 16.20 -1.62 -3.03
C SER A 154 16.24 -0.73 -4.26
N ARG A 155 17.45 -0.31 -4.69
CA ARG A 155 17.60 0.56 -5.87
C ARG A 155 17.05 -0.10 -7.13
N PHE A 156 17.33 -1.38 -7.33
CA PHE A 156 16.86 -2.13 -8.51
C PHE A 156 15.33 -2.30 -8.48
N SER A 157 14.76 -2.51 -7.31
CA SER A 157 13.30 -2.59 -7.14
C SER A 157 12.62 -1.25 -7.42
N GLU A 158 13.24 -0.13 -7.05
CA GLU A 158 12.78 1.23 -7.38
C GLU A 158 12.85 1.49 -8.89
N LEU A 159 13.97 1.17 -9.55
CA LEU A 159 14.13 1.31 -11.00
C LEU A 159 13.08 0.50 -11.75
N LYS A 160 12.89 -0.77 -11.38
CA LYS A 160 11.87 -1.62 -11.98
C LYS A 160 10.47 -1.05 -11.77
N LYS A 161 10.13 -0.65 -10.54
CA LYS A 161 8.82 -0.07 -10.23
C LYS A 161 8.54 1.17 -11.08
N THR A 162 9.52 2.07 -11.18
CA THR A 162 9.38 3.29 -11.98
C THR A 162 9.25 2.96 -13.47
N SER A 163 10.08 2.05 -13.98
CA SER A 163 10.05 1.65 -15.38
C SER A 163 8.76 0.92 -15.79
N SER A 164 8.06 0.27 -14.85
CA SER A 164 6.79 -0.44 -15.13
C SER A 164 5.65 0.48 -15.53
N LEU A 165 5.81 1.80 -15.36
CA LEU A 165 4.89 2.81 -15.90
C LEU A 165 4.97 2.93 -17.42
N ALA A 166 6.05 2.46 -18.04
CA ALA A 166 6.21 2.40 -19.50
C ALA A 166 5.92 0.98 -20.05
N PRO A 167 5.32 0.85 -21.25
CA PRO A 167 5.05 -0.46 -21.86
C PRO A 167 6.27 -1.37 -22.03
N HIS A 168 7.46 -0.78 -22.23
CA HIS A 168 8.73 -1.48 -22.45
C HIS A 168 9.71 -1.30 -21.28
N GLY A 169 9.17 -1.21 -20.06
CA GLY A 169 9.92 -1.13 -18.81
C GLY A 169 10.88 -2.30 -18.56
N ILE A 170 11.66 -2.19 -17.49
CA ILE A 170 12.69 -3.17 -17.13
C ILE A 170 12.01 -4.48 -16.70
N THR A 171 12.35 -5.55 -17.40
CA THR A 171 11.84 -6.90 -17.11
C THR A 171 12.54 -7.51 -15.89
N THR A 172 11.87 -8.47 -15.23
CA THR A 172 12.51 -9.22 -14.13
C THR A 172 13.78 -9.94 -14.59
N GLN A 173 13.79 -10.43 -15.83
CA GLN A 173 14.93 -11.11 -16.42
C GLN A 173 16.14 -10.17 -16.57
N GLU A 174 15.96 -8.99 -17.18
CA GLU A 174 17.02 -7.99 -17.29
C GLU A 174 17.56 -7.59 -15.92
N LEU A 175 16.67 -7.40 -14.94
CA LEU A 175 17.03 -7.02 -13.59
C LEU A 175 17.88 -8.08 -12.88
N VAL A 176 17.47 -9.34 -12.92
CA VAL A 176 18.24 -10.46 -12.32
C VAL A 176 19.58 -10.64 -13.04
N SER A 177 19.60 -10.54 -14.38
CA SER A 177 20.81 -10.64 -15.19
C SER A 177 21.82 -9.53 -14.87
N ALA A 178 21.37 -8.28 -14.68
CA ALA A 178 22.27 -7.21 -14.28
C ALA A 178 22.78 -7.41 -12.84
N ALA A 179 21.90 -7.82 -11.91
CA ALA A 179 22.28 -8.03 -10.53
C ALA A 179 23.32 -9.14 -10.36
N ILE A 180 23.20 -10.26 -11.10
CA ILE A 180 24.20 -11.33 -11.03
C ILE A 180 25.55 -10.84 -11.57
N VAL A 181 25.59 -10.14 -12.71
CA VAL A 181 26.84 -9.59 -13.26
C VAL A 181 27.55 -8.70 -12.25
N ILE A 182 26.83 -7.80 -11.56
CA ILE A 182 27.41 -6.92 -10.55
C ILE A 182 27.99 -7.72 -9.38
N ILE A 183 27.26 -8.71 -8.88
CA ILE A 183 27.72 -9.54 -7.76
C ILE A 183 28.95 -10.36 -8.17
N CYS A 184 28.96 -10.97 -9.35
CA CYS A 184 30.09 -11.78 -9.81
C CYS A 184 31.33 -10.92 -10.10
N ASN A 185 31.15 -9.69 -10.60
CA ASN A 185 32.25 -8.74 -10.81
C ASN A 185 32.97 -8.34 -9.51
N THR A 186 32.37 -8.57 -8.33
CA THR A 186 33.09 -8.39 -7.06
C THR A 186 34.19 -9.43 -6.83
N GLY A 187 34.12 -10.59 -7.51
CA GLY A 187 35.03 -11.72 -7.33
C GLY A 187 34.86 -12.49 -6.01
N LEU A 188 33.94 -12.08 -5.14
CA LEU A 188 33.76 -12.64 -3.80
C LEU A 188 32.72 -13.77 -3.73
N PHE A 189 31.94 -13.95 -4.80
CA PHE A 189 30.77 -14.85 -4.83
C PHE A 189 30.79 -15.78 -6.06
N ASN A 190 31.98 -16.16 -6.55
CA ASN A 190 32.12 -16.87 -7.83
C ASN A 190 31.37 -18.23 -7.82
N THR A 191 31.51 -19.02 -6.75
CA THR A 191 30.83 -20.32 -6.62
C THR A 191 29.32 -20.14 -6.58
N GLU A 192 28.85 -19.14 -5.84
CA GLU A 192 27.44 -18.83 -5.65
C GLU A 192 26.81 -18.29 -6.93
N CYS A 193 27.56 -17.51 -7.71
CA CYS A 193 27.20 -17.09 -9.06
C CYS A 193 27.01 -18.30 -9.98
N ASP A 194 27.99 -19.21 -10.05
CA ASP A 194 27.91 -20.42 -10.88
C ASP A 194 26.72 -21.31 -10.47
N GLU A 195 26.47 -21.45 -9.17
CA GLU A 195 25.32 -22.19 -8.65
C GLU A 195 23.99 -21.54 -9.03
N TRP A 196 23.90 -20.21 -9.02
CA TRP A 196 22.70 -19.50 -9.40
C TRP A 196 22.42 -19.61 -10.90
N GLU A 197 23.44 -19.43 -11.75
CA GLU A 197 23.29 -19.53 -13.21
C GLU A 197 22.79 -20.92 -13.63
N LYS A 198 23.25 -21.99 -12.98
CA LYS A 198 22.79 -23.36 -13.23
C LYS A 198 21.28 -23.53 -13.03
N LYS A 199 20.65 -22.76 -12.14
CA LYS A 199 19.21 -22.83 -11.89
C LYS A 199 18.37 -22.28 -13.04
N LYS A 200 18.94 -21.43 -13.90
CA LYS A 200 18.24 -20.72 -15.00
C LYS A 200 16.92 -20.06 -14.53
N SER A 201 16.94 -19.49 -13.32
CA SER A 201 15.78 -18.86 -12.69
C SER A 201 15.94 -17.34 -12.65
N TYR A 202 14.85 -16.65 -12.99
CA TYR A 202 14.73 -15.19 -12.93
C TYR A 202 13.75 -14.73 -11.84
N ASP A 203 13.54 -15.56 -10.82
CA ASP A 203 12.75 -15.18 -9.65
C ASP A 203 13.55 -14.21 -8.76
N TRP A 204 13.12 -12.95 -8.73
CA TRP A 204 13.76 -11.88 -7.96
C TRP A 204 13.74 -12.13 -6.44
N ALA A 205 12.62 -12.62 -5.90
CA ALA A 205 12.50 -12.85 -4.46
C ALA A 205 13.41 -14.00 -4.02
N ALA A 206 13.47 -15.07 -4.82
CA ALA A 206 14.40 -16.17 -4.60
C ALA A 206 15.87 -15.70 -4.71
N PHE A 207 16.17 -14.85 -5.69
CA PHE A 207 17.50 -14.27 -5.90
C PHE A 207 17.96 -13.45 -4.70
N GLN A 208 17.14 -12.50 -4.25
CA GLN A 208 17.42 -11.66 -3.08
C GLN A 208 17.68 -12.53 -1.85
N LYS A 209 16.81 -13.51 -1.58
CA LYS A 209 16.94 -14.39 -0.42
C LYS A 209 18.25 -15.19 -0.43
N TYR A 210 18.64 -15.70 -1.59
CA TYR A 210 19.89 -16.46 -1.75
C TYR A 210 21.10 -15.57 -1.49
N PHE A 211 21.24 -14.44 -2.19
CA PHE A 211 22.42 -13.59 -2.06
C PHE A 211 22.48 -12.79 -0.73
N ILE A 212 21.35 -12.51 -0.07
CA ILE A 212 21.36 -12.03 1.32
C ILE A 212 22.04 -13.07 2.22
N LYS A 213 21.62 -14.34 2.16
CA LYS A 213 22.18 -15.42 2.98
C LYS A 213 23.68 -15.57 2.74
N GLU A 214 24.11 -15.57 1.49
CA GLU A 214 25.53 -15.73 1.13
C GLU A 214 26.37 -14.50 1.52
N SER A 215 25.85 -13.28 1.34
CA SER A 215 26.53 -12.05 1.78
C SER A 215 26.77 -12.02 3.30
N LEU A 216 25.86 -12.58 4.09
CA LEU A 216 26.03 -12.72 5.53
C LEU A 216 27.15 -13.72 5.88
N LYS A 217 27.36 -14.78 5.10
CA LYS A 217 28.48 -15.72 5.34
C LYS A 217 29.83 -15.04 5.09
N VAL A 218 29.95 -14.28 3.99
CA VAL A 218 31.16 -13.50 3.70
C VAL A 218 31.44 -12.51 4.82
N LYS A 219 30.41 -11.77 5.28
CA LYS A 219 30.53 -10.90 6.45
C LYS A 219 31.04 -11.65 7.68
N LYS A 220 30.57 -12.86 7.96
CA LYS A 220 31.04 -13.69 9.08
C LYS A 220 32.48 -14.14 8.94
N HIS A 221 32.95 -14.45 7.73
CA HIS A 221 34.35 -14.76 7.49
C HIS A 221 35.26 -13.54 7.74
N THR A 222 34.85 -12.33 7.32
CA THR A 222 35.57 -11.08 7.64
C THR A 222 35.38 -10.60 9.09
N ALA A 223 34.24 -10.85 9.72
CA ALA A 223 33.94 -10.47 11.11
C ALA A 223 34.46 -11.49 12.13
N ALA A 224 34.82 -12.71 11.72
CA ALA A 224 35.65 -13.60 12.53
C ALA A 224 37.03 -12.99 12.83
N GLN A 225 37.46 -11.96 12.08
CA GLN A 225 38.60 -11.11 12.43
C GLN A 225 38.21 -9.89 13.30
N LEU A 226 36.93 -9.49 13.39
CA LEU A 226 36.48 -8.31 14.14
C LEU A 226 35.01 -8.48 14.65
N GLY A 227 34.86 -8.93 15.90
CA GLY A 227 33.73 -8.60 16.79
C GLY A 227 32.32 -9.12 16.43
N TYR A 228 31.92 -10.25 17.01
CA TYR A 228 30.68 -10.97 16.71
C TYR A 228 29.53 -10.76 17.72
N ASN A 229 29.39 -9.59 18.37
CA ASN A 229 28.52 -9.48 19.56
C ASN A 229 27.19 -8.69 19.39
N GLU A 230 27.02 -7.83 18.38
CA GLU A 230 25.87 -6.90 18.39
C GLU A 230 24.59 -7.42 17.71
N THR A 231 24.71 -8.22 16.64
CA THR A 231 23.53 -8.64 15.86
C THR A 231 22.77 -9.84 16.46
N ALA A 232 23.43 -10.68 17.25
CA ALA A 232 22.77 -11.79 17.94
C ALA A 232 21.91 -11.29 19.12
N ALA A 233 22.33 -10.21 19.77
CA ALA A 233 21.60 -9.61 20.88
C ALA A 233 20.25 -9.00 20.43
N ALA A 234 20.24 -8.24 19.33
CA ALA A 234 19.01 -7.62 18.82
C ALA A 234 17.94 -8.64 18.36
N VAL A 235 18.36 -9.80 17.84
CA VAL A 235 17.42 -10.86 17.43
C VAL A 235 16.83 -11.59 18.65
N LEU A 236 17.61 -11.74 19.72
CA LEU A 236 17.12 -12.30 20.98
C LEU A 236 16.13 -11.35 21.66
N GLU A 237 16.44 -10.05 21.69
CA GLU A 237 15.56 -9.01 22.25
C GLU A 237 14.21 -8.94 21.53
N LEU A 238 14.22 -8.95 20.18
CA LEU A 238 12.98 -9.00 19.39
C LEU A 238 12.16 -10.28 19.60
N ALA A 239 12.82 -11.40 19.87
CA ALA A 239 12.14 -12.67 20.15
C ALA A 239 11.47 -12.66 21.53
N GLU A 240 12.08 -11.99 22.52
CA GLU A 240 11.50 -11.78 23.85
C GLU A 240 10.29 -10.85 23.78
N ASP A 241 10.40 -9.72 23.07
CA ASP A 241 9.29 -8.78 22.87
C ASP A 241 8.08 -9.45 22.19
N LEU A 242 8.32 -10.28 21.17
CA LEU A 242 7.27 -11.04 20.51
C LEU A 242 6.57 -12.04 21.43
N ASN A 243 7.28 -12.61 22.41
CA ASN A 243 6.68 -13.48 23.40
C ASN A 243 5.83 -12.69 24.40
N SER A 244 6.30 -11.53 24.87
CA SER A 244 5.52 -10.65 25.74
C SER A 244 4.22 -10.17 25.08
N VAL A 245 4.26 -9.84 23.79
CA VAL A 245 3.07 -9.46 23.03
C VAL A 245 2.07 -10.61 22.93
N LYS A 246 2.53 -11.85 22.72
CA LYS A 246 1.66 -13.04 22.70
C LYS A 246 0.97 -13.27 24.04
N GLU A 247 1.66 -13.07 25.15
CA GLU A 247 1.08 -13.22 26.50
C GLU A 247 0.00 -12.17 26.77
N ILE A 248 0.23 -10.91 26.39
CA ILE A 248 -0.76 -9.83 26.51
C ILE A 248 -2.01 -10.15 25.69
N LEU A 249 -1.85 -10.62 24.44
CA LEU A 249 -2.98 -10.99 23.58
C LEU A 249 -3.77 -12.18 24.13
N GLN A 250 -3.10 -13.15 24.78
CA GLN A 250 -3.77 -14.27 25.44
C GLN A 250 -4.52 -13.83 26.72
N ALA A 251 -3.98 -12.88 27.47
CA ALA A 251 -4.63 -12.31 28.65
C ALA A 251 -5.86 -11.44 28.31
N THR A 252 -5.90 -10.85 27.12
CA THR A 252 -6.97 -9.94 26.68
C THR A 252 -8.16 -10.68 26.04
N ARG A 253 -8.09 -12.01 25.83
CA ARG A 253 -9.26 -12.78 25.35
C ARG A 253 -10.33 -12.81 26.45
N PRO A 254 -11.57 -12.34 26.18
CA PRO A 254 -12.62 -12.34 27.19
C PRO A 254 -12.97 -13.77 27.61
N ARG A 255 -12.91 -14.00 28.92
CA ARG A 255 -13.23 -15.27 29.57
C ARG A 255 -14.74 -15.53 29.37
N ASN A 256 -15.09 -16.38 28.41
CA ASN A 256 -16.48 -16.80 28.16
C ASN A 256 -17.08 -17.37 29.46
N LYS A 257 -17.87 -16.59 30.19
CA LYS A 257 -18.68 -17.06 31.32
C LYS A 257 -19.77 -17.95 30.75
N LYS A 258 -19.61 -19.26 30.88
CA LYS A 258 -20.71 -20.21 30.70
C LYS A 258 -21.80 -19.88 31.72
N MET A 259 -22.95 -19.40 31.24
CA MET A 259 -24.18 -19.31 32.04
C MET A 259 -24.61 -20.74 32.40
N LYS A 260 -24.75 -21.00 33.70
CA LYS A 260 -25.64 -22.04 34.23
C LYS A 260 -26.99 -21.40 34.48
#